data_AF-Q64J03-F1
#
_entry.id   AF-Q64J03-F1
#
_cell.length_a   1.000
_cell.length_b   1.000
_cell.length_c   1.000
_cell.angle_alpha   90.00
_cell.angle_beta   90.00
_cell.angle_gamma   90.00
#
_symmetry.space_group_name_H-M   'P 1'
#
loop_
_entity.id
_entity.type
_entity.pdbx_description
1 polymer ?
#
loop_
_entity_poly.entity_id
_entity_poly.type
_entity_poly.pdbx_seq_one_letter_code
_entity_poly.pdbx_strand_id
1 'polypeptide(L)'
;IEGTTITGIPITALLYDYKLQEEQQIPDDSITGSFFKSWQELAKICRIGDASKIMRWCAYDSDFAPNRLDDRFKLWISKGLTSYYSFVHKGIFQSFETLQKDHKLGKEDFFRYLQVRHYFNSNLKEVLKKSESSFMEAFLSLIKPGSDGKIISKLYKAIQLSKQENTEYIKRKWEKEIKVKISQESWEDVCQLQWVSTRSNTWREFGWKNIMRFFVTPIQRRYQNNGDACWRLCGSEGAN
;
A
#
# COMPACT_ATOMS: atom_id res chain seq x y z
N ILE A 1 5.56 -16.21 -11.02
CA ILE A 1 4.71 -15.05 -11.42
C ILE A 1 5.41 -14.19 -12.50
N GLU A 2 6.68 -14.46 -12.85
CA GLU A 2 7.46 -13.74 -13.87
C GLU A 2 6.98 -13.88 -15.34
N GLY A 3 5.78 -14.40 -15.60
CA GLY A 3 5.31 -14.69 -16.97
C GLY A 3 4.25 -13.76 -17.53
N THR A 4 3.59 -12.94 -16.70
CA THR A 4 2.50 -12.09 -17.18
C THR A 4 3.03 -10.72 -17.55
N THR A 5 3.04 -10.42 -18.85
CA THR A 5 3.41 -9.12 -19.39
C THR A 5 2.17 -8.40 -19.89
N ILE A 6 2.18 -7.07 -19.74
CA ILE A 6 1.26 -6.17 -20.42
C ILE A 6 2.14 -5.47 -21.44
N THR A 7 1.78 -5.58 -22.72
CA THR A 7 2.51 -4.94 -23.84
C THR A 7 4.03 -5.22 -23.83
N GLY A 8 4.45 -6.39 -23.34
CA GLY A 8 5.86 -6.78 -23.24
C GLY A 8 6.58 -6.30 -21.97
N ILE A 9 5.91 -5.54 -21.10
CA ILE A 9 6.42 -5.08 -19.80
C ILE A 9 5.92 -6.00 -18.68
N PRO A 10 6.79 -6.50 -17.80
CA PRO A 10 6.37 -7.27 -16.63
C PRO A 10 5.43 -6.48 -15.71
N ILE A 11 4.33 -7.10 -15.25
CA ILE A 11 3.37 -6.46 -14.33
C ILE A 11 4.05 -5.90 -13.07
N THR A 12 5.09 -6.57 -12.57
CA THR A 12 5.88 -6.13 -11.41
C THR A 12 6.67 -4.85 -11.66
N ALA A 13 7.09 -4.59 -12.90
CA ALA A 13 7.74 -3.33 -13.26
C ALA A 13 6.74 -2.17 -13.27
N LEU A 14 5.50 -2.43 -13.70
CA LEU A 14 4.42 -1.45 -13.67
C LEU A 14 3.99 -1.11 -12.24
N LEU A 15 3.97 -2.07 -11.32
CA LEU A 15 3.43 -1.90 -9.95
C LEU A 15 3.94 -0.68 -9.19
N TYR A 16 5.21 -0.30 -9.39
CA TYR A 16 5.88 0.78 -8.66
C TYR A 16 6.12 2.05 -9.48
N ASP A 17 5.66 2.08 -10.73
CA ASP A 17 5.84 3.20 -11.64
C ASP A 17 4.51 3.64 -12.25
N TYR A 18 3.91 4.66 -11.64
CA TYR A 18 2.64 5.21 -12.07
C TYR A 18 2.71 5.89 -13.44
N LYS A 19 3.83 6.57 -13.76
CA LYS A 19 4.01 7.19 -15.08
C LYS A 19 4.03 6.12 -16.17
N LEU A 20 4.74 5.02 -15.90
CA LEU A 20 4.77 3.88 -16.81
C LEU A 20 3.39 3.22 -16.97
N GLN A 21 2.57 3.17 -15.91
CA GLN A 21 1.18 2.69 -16.01
C GLN A 21 0.33 3.56 -16.93
N GLU A 22 0.41 4.90 -16.80
CA GLU A 22 -0.32 5.85 -17.65
C GLU A 22 0.08 5.73 -19.13
N GLU A 23 1.38 5.58 -19.41
CA GLU A 23 1.89 5.38 -20.77
C GLU A 23 1.31 4.12 -21.45
N GLN A 24 0.99 3.08 -20.67
CA GLN A 24 0.40 1.84 -21.19
C GLN A 24 -1.13 1.88 -21.37
N GLN A 25 -1.80 2.98 -21.00
CA GLN A 25 -3.25 3.16 -21.14
C GLN A 25 -4.08 1.97 -20.65
N ILE A 26 -3.69 1.41 -19.50
CA ILE A 26 -4.33 0.21 -18.94
C ILE A 26 -5.76 0.59 -18.51
N PRO A 27 -6.82 -0.09 -19.01
CA PRO A 27 -8.18 0.24 -18.64
C PRO A 27 -8.41 0.06 -17.13
N ASP A 28 -9.00 1.06 -16.49
CA ASP A 28 -9.33 1.05 -15.06
C ASP A 28 -10.25 -0.12 -14.69
N ASP A 29 -11.16 -0.48 -15.60
CA ASP A 29 -12.16 -1.52 -15.43
C ASP A 29 -11.59 -2.94 -15.58
N SER A 30 -10.32 -3.05 -15.97
CA SER A 30 -9.63 -4.34 -16.06
C SER A 30 -9.26 -4.86 -14.67
N ILE A 31 -9.10 -6.18 -14.57
CA ILE A 31 -8.59 -6.85 -13.36
C ILE A 31 -7.25 -6.22 -12.94
N THR A 32 -6.37 -5.95 -13.90
CA THR A 32 -5.05 -5.34 -13.63
C THR A 32 -5.18 -3.90 -13.14
N GLY A 33 -6.04 -3.08 -13.75
CA GLY A 33 -6.33 -1.71 -13.29
C GLY A 33 -6.83 -1.69 -11.85
N SER A 34 -7.77 -2.59 -11.52
CA SER A 34 -8.28 -2.76 -10.15
C SER A 34 -7.18 -3.15 -9.14
N PHE A 35 -6.24 -4.02 -9.54
CA PHE A 35 -5.09 -4.37 -8.69
C PHE A 35 -4.15 -3.19 -8.47
N PHE A 36 -3.80 -2.45 -9.51
CA PHE A 36 -2.93 -1.28 -9.38
C PHE A 36 -3.57 -0.20 -8.52
N LYS A 37 -4.86 0.09 -8.70
CA LYS A 37 -5.61 1.02 -7.87
C LYS A 37 -5.59 0.61 -6.39
N SER A 38 -5.83 -0.67 -6.12
CA SER A 38 -5.77 -1.21 -4.75
C SER A 38 -4.38 -1.06 -4.14
N TRP A 39 -3.32 -1.29 -4.92
CA TRP A 39 -1.94 -1.10 -4.47
C TRP A 39 -1.61 0.36 -4.20
N GLN A 40 -2.05 1.29 -5.06
CA GLN A 40 -1.85 2.72 -4.88
C GLN A 40 -2.51 3.22 -3.59
N GLU A 41 -3.74 2.78 -3.30
CA GLU A 41 -4.42 3.12 -2.05
C GLU A 41 -3.69 2.54 -0.83
N LEU A 42 -3.21 1.30 -0.91
CA LEU A 42 -2.37 0.73 0.15
C LEU A 42 -1.07 1.52 0.35
N ALA A 43 -0.40 1.94 -0.73
CA ALA A 43 0.81 2.72 -0.66
C ALA A 43 0.59 4.10 -0.01
N LYS A 44 -0.57 4.73 -0.27
CA LYS A 44 -1.01 5.96 0.40
C LYS A 44 -1.25 5.73 1.90
N ILE A 45 -2.04 4.71 2.24
CA ILE A 45 -2.35 4.35 3.64
C ILE A 45 -1.06 4.07 4.42
N CYS A 46 -0.14 3.31 3.82
CA CYS A 46 1.13 2.94 4.45
C CYS A 46 2.21 4.02 4.36
N ARG A 47 1.89 5.20 3.79
CA ARG A 47 2.79 6.35 3.59
C ARG A 47 4.14 5.94 3.00
N ILE A 48 4.12 5.01 2.05
CA ILE A 48 5.33 4.46 1.44
C ILE A 48 6.06 5.57 0.65
N GLY A 49 5.31 6.50 0.07
CA GLY A 49 5.85 7.66 -0.63
C GLY A 49 6.92 7.28 -1.65
N ASP A 50 7.98 8.10 -1.69
CA ASP A 50 9.12 7.89 -2.59
C ASP A 50 9.95 6.65 -2.27
N ALA A 51 9.82 6.04 -1.08
CA ALA A 51 10.55 4.83 -0.74
C ALA A 51 10.18 3.66 -1.66
N SER A 52 8.97 3.68 -2.24
CA SER A 52 8.55 2.71 -3.27
C SER A 52 9.44 2.69 -4.51
N LYS A 53 10.12 3.80 -4.84
CA LYS A 53 11.00 3.91 -6.01
C LYS A 53 12.15 2.91 -5.98
N ILE A 54 12.59 2.45 -4.81
CA ILE A 54 13.62 1.41 -4.69
C ILE A 54 13.19 0.07 -5.32
N MET A 55 11.88 -0.16 -5.43
CA MET A 55 11.30 -1.36 -6.00
C MET A 55 11.08 -1.27 -7.51
N ARG A 56 11.27 -0.08 -8.13
CA ARG A 56 11.20 0.07 -9.58
C ARG A 56 12.29 -0.70 -10.27
N TRP A 57 11.94 -1.25 -11.42
CA TRP A 57 12.86 -2.04 -12.24
C TRP A 57 13.70 -1.12 -13.09
N CYS A 58 15.04 -1.18 -12.94
CA CYS A 58 15.92 -0.24 -13.64
C CYS A 58 15.77 -0.32 -15.17
N ALA A 59 15.41 -1.49 -15.71
CA ALA A 59 15.18 -1.71 -17.13
C ALA A 59 13.92 -1.02 -17.70
N TYR A 60 12.98 -0.61 -16.85
CA TYR A 60 11.70 -0.03 -17.25
C TYR A 60 11.34 1.27 -16.52
N ASP A 61 12.15 1.72 -15.56
CA ASP A 61 11.89 2.94 -14.79
C ASP A 61 11.77 4.15 -15.72
N SER A 62 10.61 4.80 -15.68
CA SER A 62 10.27 5.97 -16.49
C SER A 62 11.21 7.15 -16.25
N ASP A 63 11.77 7.27 -15.04
CA ASP A 63 12.67 8.35 -14.62
C ASP A 63 14.16 8.02 -14.88
N PHE A 64 14.48 6.82 -15.38
CA PHE A 64 15.85 6.39 -15.67
C PHE A 64 16.15 6.36 -17.17
N ALA A 65 16.48 7.52 -17.73
CA ALA A 65 16.75 7.70 -19.16
C ALA A 65 17.69 6.66 -19.83
N PRO A 66 18.77 6.15 -19.18
CA PRO A 66 19.66 5.19 -19.82
C PRO A 66 19.00 3.88 -20.28
N ASN A 67 17.89 3.46 -19.66
CA ASN A 67 17.21 2.21 -20.07
C ASN A 67 16.50 2.31 -21.42
N ARG A 68 16.19 3.53 -21.89
CA ARG A 68 15.53 3.76 -23.17
C ARG A 68 16.50 3.60 -24.36
N LEU A 69 17.79 3.79 -24.10
CA LEU A 69 18.84 3.77 -25.11
C LEU A 69 19.57 2.42 -25.17
N ASP A 70 19.48 1.62 -24.11
CA ASP A 70 20.27 0.38 -23.98
C ASP A 70 19.41 -0.78 -23.48
N ASP A 71 19.03 -1.67 -24.39
CA ASP A 71 18.22 -2.85 -24.07
C ASP A 71 18.95 -3.87 -23.18
N ARG A 72 20.27 -3.75 -22.94
CA ARG A 72 20.97 -4.70 -22.07
C ARG A 72 20.50 -4.66 -20.62
N PHE A 73 19.91 -3.55 -20.17
CA PHE A 73 19.26 -3.53 -18.85
C PHE A 73 18.13 -4.56 -18.76
N LYS A 74 17.44 -4.86 -19.87
CA LYS A 74 16.42 -5.93 -19.90
C LYS A 74 17.05 -7.32 -19.79
N LEU A 75 18.27 -7.52 -20.29
CA LEU A 75 19.00 -8.80 -20.14
C LEU A 75 19.37 -9.07 -18.68
N TRP A 76 19.61 -8.03 -17.88
CA TRP A 76 19.91 -8.17 -16.46
C TRP A 76 18.75 -8.78 -15.65
N ILE A 77 17.51 -8.63 -16.11
CA ILE A 77 16.33 -9.28 -15.51
C ILE A 77 16.52 -10.80 -15.49
N SER A 78 16.98 -11.38 -16.60
CA SER A 78 17.24 -12.82 -16.70
C SER A 78 18.38 -13.30 -15.78
N LYS A 79 19.24 -12.37 -15.33
CA LYS A 79 20.32 -12.59 -14.38
C LYS A 79 19.88 -12.35 -12.91
N GLY A 80 18.60 -12.06 -12.67
CA GLY A 80 18.05 -11.79 -11.34
C GLY A 80 18.24 -10.35 -10.85
N LEU A 81 18.70 -9.44 -11.71
CA LEU A 81 18.84 -8.02 -11.41
C LEU A 81 17.66 -7.27 -12.01
N THR A 82 16.72 -6.88 -11.15
CA THR A 82 15.44 -6.30 -11.56
C THR A 82 15.27 -4.91 -10.95
N SER A 83 14.90 -4.84 -9.67
CA SER A 83 14.68 -3.59 -8.97
C SER A 83 15.98 -2.96 -8.46
N TYR A 84 15.99 -1.66 -8.15
CA TYR A 84 17.15 -1.05 -7.49
C TYR A 84 17.52 -1.75 -6.17
N TYR A 85 16.53 -2.33 -5.48
CA TYR A 85 16.75 -3.15 -4.30
C TYR A 85 17.63 -4.39 -4.57
N SER A 86 17.55 -5.00 -5.75
CA SER A 86 18.38 -6.18 -6.07
C SER A 86 19.89 -5.87 -6.17
N PHE A 87 20.27 -4.59 -6.28
CA PHE A 87 21.66 -4.14 -6.28
C PHE A 87 22.16 -3.76 -4.88
N VAL A 88 21.30 -3.84 -3.86
CA VAL A 88 21.56 -3.34 -2.52
C VAL A 88 21.63 -4.51 -1.54
N HIS A 89 22.75 -4.62 -0.84
CA HIS A 89 22.92 -5.56 0.26
C HIS A 89 23.11 -4.80 1.56
N LYS A 90 22.25 -5.06 2.56
CA LYS A 90 22.28 -4.39 3.88
C LYS A 90 22.30 -2.85 3.78
N GLY A 91 21.53 -2.29 2.84
CA GLY A 91 21.42 -0.84 2.64
C GLY A 91 22.58 -0.21 1.86
N ILE A 92 23.57 -0.99 1.45
CA ILE A 92 24.72 -0.52 0.67
C ILE A 92 24.63 -1.07 -0.75
N PHE A 93 24.84 -0.21 -1.74
CA PHE A 93 24.91 -0.60 -3.15
C PHE A 93 26.14 -1.48 -3.38
N GLN A 94 25.95 -2.68 -3.93
CA GLN A 94 26.99 -3.68 -4.09
C GLN A 94 28.10 -3.21 -5.05
N SER A 95 29.31 -3.72 -4.85
CA SER A 95 30.42 -3.47 -5.77
C SER A 95 30.19 -4.22 -7.09
N PHE A 96 30.82 -3.75 -8.17
CA PHE A 96 30.68 -4.39 -9.47
C PHE A 96 31.22 -5.82 -9.44
N GLU A 97 32.32 -6.06 -8.72
CA GLU A 97 32.95 -7.37 -8.58
C GLU A 97 32.01 -8.38 -7.90
N THR A 98 31.25 -7.91 -6.90
CA THR A 98 30.24 -8.74 -6.22
C THR A 98 29.10 -9.09 -7.17
N LEU A 99 28.54 -8.09 -7.87
CA LEU A 99 27.46 -8.33 -8.82
C LEU A 99 27.90 -9.19 -10.01
N GLN A 100 29.15 -9.05 -10.45
CA GLN A 100 29.73 -9.90 -11.48
C GLN A 100 29.80 -11.36 -11.03
N LYS A 101 30.21 -11.62 -9.79
CA LYS A 101 30.25 -12.97 -9.24
C LYS A 101 28.85 -13.57 -9.06
N ASP A 102 27.93 -12.81 -8.47
CA ASP A 102 26.63 -13.31 -8.05
C ASP A 102 25.63 -13.40 -9.22
N HIS A 103 25.71 -12.48 -10.17
CA HIS A 103 24.77 -12.36 -11.29
C HIS A 103 25.41 -12.57 -12.67
N LYS A 104 26.69 -12.98 -12.73
CA LYS A 104 27.41 -13.26 -14.01
C LYS A 104 27.38 -12.05 -14.97
N LEU A 105 27.61 -10.84 -14.45
CA LEU A 105 27.77 -9.63 -15.27
C LEU A 105 29.10 -9.65 -16.03
N GLY A 106 29.10 -9.25 -17.30
CA GLY A 106 30.32 -9.17 -18.09
C GLY A 106 31.05 -7.85 -17.86
N LYS A 107 32.33 -7.74 -18.22
CA LYS A 107 33.12 -6.50 -18.04
C LYS A 107 32.52 -5.30 -18.79
N GLU A 108 31.89 -5.59 -19.93
CA GLU A 108 31.17 -4.67 -20.77
C GLU A 108 29.93 -4.04 -20.09
N ASP A 109 29.46 -4.61 -18.97
CA ASP A 109 28.37 -4.07 -18.15
C ASP A 109 28.85 -3.03 -17.12
N PHE A 110 30.16 -2.82 -16.99
CA PHE A 110 30.72 -1.90 -15.98
C PHE A 110 30.19 -0.48 -16.10
N PHE A 111 30.11 0.06 -17.31
CA PHE A 111 29.58 1.41 -17.53
C PHE A 111 28.09 1.51 -17.14
N ARG A 112 27.28 0.50 -17.48
CA ARG A 112 25.86 0.42 -17.11
C ARG A 112 25.69 0.34 -15.59
N TYR A 113 26.56 -0.42 -14.93
CA TYR A 113 26.60 -0.49 -13.47
C TYR A 113 26.84 0.90 -12.87
N LEU A 114 27.77 1.68 -13.43
CA LEU A 114 28.03 3.05 -12.98
C LEU A 114 26.80 3.96 -13.16
N GLN A 115 26.06 3.81 -14.27
CA GLN A 115 24.83 4.57 -14.50
C GLN A 115 23.76 4.28 -13.43
N VAL A 116 23.50 3.00 -13.15
CA VAL A 116 22.53 2.58 -12.13
C VAL A 116 22.99 3.01 -10.73
N ARG A 117 24.28 2.83 -10.41
CA ARG A 117 24.87 3.25 -9.14
C ARG A 117 24.79 4.76 -8.93
N HIS A 118 25.07 5.54 -9.98
CA HIS A 118 24.95 6.99 -9.93
C HIS A 118 23.49 7.39 -9.64
N TYR A 119 22.54 6.85 -10.41
CA TYR A 119 21.12 7.13 -10.20
C TYR A 119 20.65 6.78 -8.78
N PHE A 120 21.04 5.61 -8.27
CA PHE A 120 20.72 5.18 -6.91
C PHE A 120 21.25 6.17 -5.86
N ASN A 121 22.51 6.58 -5.97
CA ASN A 121 23.12 7.48 -4.99
C ASN A 121 22.50 8.89 -5.03
N SER A 122 22.16 9.38 -6.22
CA SER A 122 21.60 10.71 -6.41
C SER A 122 20.12 10.80 -6.00
N ASN A 123 19.33 9.75 -6.20
CA ASN A 123 17.87 9.83 -6.08
C ASN A 123 17.26 8.93 -4.99
N LEU A 124 17.91 7.81 -4.65
CA LEU A 124 17.29 6.75 -3.83
C LEU A 124 17.94 6.56 -2.47
N LYS A 125 19.25 6.82 -2.35
CA LYS A 125 20.02 6.54 -1.12
C LYS A 125 19.47 7.28 0.10
N GLU A 126 19.20 8.57 -0.02
CA GLU A 126 18.69 9.37 1.10
C GLU A 126 17.22 9.05 1.38
N VAL A 127 16.43 8.72 0.36
CA VAL A 127 15.04 8.26 0.52
C VAL A 127 14.98 6.96 1.31
N LEU A 128 15.86 6.00 0.98
CA LEU A 128 15.94 4.72 1.69
C LEU A 128 16.35 4.88 3.16
N LYS A 129 17.25 5.83 3.47
CA LYS A 129 17.64 6.13 4.86
C LYS A 129 16.54 6.82 5.65
N LYS A 130 15.80 7.73 5.02
CA LYS A 130 14.69 8.50 5.64
C LYS A 130 13.38 7.73 5.70
N SER A 131 13.30 6.58 5.03
CA SER A 131 12.14 5.72 5.03
C SER A 131 11.92 5.12 6.43
N GLU A 132 11.14 5.80 7.27
CA GLU A 132 10.67 5.33 8.57
C GLU A 132 9.42 4.41 8.45
N SER A 133 9.06 3.98 7.23
CA SER A 133 7.88 3.15 7.01
C SER A 133 8.13 1.72 7.48
N SER A 134 7.60 1.38 8.66
CA SER A 134 7.57 0.02 9.20
C SER A 134 6.96 -1.00 8.22
N PHE A 135 6.06 -0.54 7.34
CA PHE A 135 5.52 -1.35 6.26
C PHE A 135 6.58 -1.75 5.23
N MET A 136 7.41 -0.81 4.77
CA MET A 136 8.44 -1.12 3.77
C MET A 136 9.48 -2.09 4.29
N GLU A 137 9.89 -1.95 5.55
CA GLU A 137 10.82 -2.91 6.18
C GLU A 137 10.21 -4.31 6.25
N ALA A 138 8.96 -4.42 6.71
CA ALA A 138 8.23 -5.67 6.75
C ALA A 138 8.07 -6.26 5.35
N PHE A 139 7.71 -5.44 4.36
CA PHE A 139 7.51 -5.85 2.97
C PHE A 139 8.81 -6.37 2.34
N LEU A 140 9.93 -5.66 2.51
CA LEU A 140 11.24 -6.09 2.02
C LEU A 140 11.71 -7.38 2.70
N SER A 141 11.40 -7.58 3.99
CA SER A 141 11.71 -8.83 4.69
C SER A 141 10.97 -10.04 4.11
N LEU A 142 9.78 -9.83 3.53
CA LEU A 142 8.94 -10.87 2.95
C LEU A 142 9.32 -11.23 1.52
N ILE A 143 9.98 -10.34 0.79
CA ILE A 143 10.43 -10.59 -0.59
C ILE A 143 11.75 -11.38 -0.60
N LYS A 144 12.50 -11.38 0.50
CA LYS A 144 13.76 -12.12 0.58
C LYS A 144 13.52 -13.64 0.44
N PRO A 145 14.31 -14.34 -0.40
CA PRO A 145 14.19 -15.79 -0.53
C PRO A 145 14.46 -16.47 0.83
N GLY A 146 13.57 -17.38 1.23
CA GLY A 146 13.61 -18.05 2.54
C GLY A 146 12.79 -17.37 3.66
N SER A 147 11.94 -16.38 3.34
CA SER A 147 11.07 -15.76 4.34
C SER A 147 10.04 -16.76 4.90
N ASP A 148 9.91 -16.81 6.24
CA ASP A 148 8.97 -17.71 6.93
C ASP A 148 7.53 -17.64 6.41
N GLY A 149 6.87 -18.80 6.39
CA GLY A 149 5.44 -18.95 6.09
C GLY A 149 4.57 -18.22 7.10
N LYS A 150 4.27 -16.94 6.87
CA LYS A 150 3.26 -16.11 7.55
C LYS A 150 3.06 -14.77 6.83
N ILE A 151 3.24 -14.76 5.50
CA ILE A 151 3.27 -13.55 4.65
C ILE A 151 2.01 -12.69 4.90
N ILE A 152 0.83 -13.30 4.82
CA ILE A 152 -0.45 -12.61 5.00
C ILE A 152 -0.52 -11.95 6.38
N SER A 153 -0.20 -12.67 7.45
CA SER A 153 -0.26 -12.14 8.82
C SER A 153 0.75 -11.01 9.05
N LYS A 154 1.96 -11.12 8.49
CA LYS A 154 3.00 -10.08 8.59
C LYS A 154 2.58 -8.82 7.82
N LEU A 155 2.06 -8.96 6.60
CA LEU A 155 1.52 -7.83 5.82
C LEU A 155 0.34 -7.17 6.53
N TYR A 156 -0.61 -7.96 7.03
CA TYR A 156 -1.77 -7.43 7.74
C TYR A 156 -1.35 -6.60 8.97
N LYS A 157 -0.42 -7.11 9.78
CA LYS A 157 0.12 -6.37 10.93
C LYS A 157 0.84 -5.10 10.49
N ALA A 158 1.65 -5.16 9.43
CA ALA A 158 2.37 -4.01 8.91
C ALA A 158 1.43 -2.90 8.41
N ILE A 159 0.35 -3.27 7.71
CA ILE A 159 -0.70 -2.34 7.28
C ILE A 159 -1.40 -1.75 8.50
N GLN A 160 -1.76 -2.58 9.49
CA GLN A 160 -2.44 -2.13 10.70
C GLN A 160 -1.61 -1.13 11.50
N LEU A 161 -0.30 -1.36 11.64
CA LEU A 161 0.63 -0.43 12.31
C LEU A 161 0.81 0.88 11.53
N SER A 162 0.64 0.85 10.21
CA SER A 162 0.78 2.04 9.37
C SER A 162 -0.48 2.88 9.32
N LYS A 163 -1.65 2.27 9.56
CA LYS A 163 -2.92 2.97 9.70
C LYS A 163 -2.92 3.81 10.99
N GLN A 164 -2.69 5.11 10.84
CA GLN A 164 -2.87 6.09 11.91
C GLN A 164 -4.32 6.59 12.04
N GLU A 165 -5.26 6.01 11.29
CA GLU A 165 -6.66 6.39 11.38
C GLU A 165 -7.22 6.00 12.74
N ASN A 166 -7.49 7.00 13.58
CA ASN A 166 -8.23 6.81 14.81
C ASN A 166 -9.73 7.05 14.57
N THR A 167 -10.56 6.38 15.34
CA THR A 167 -12.02 6.54 15.29
C THR A 167 -12.48 7.68 16.20
N GLU A 168 -11.57 8.57 16.59
CA GLU A 168 -11.82 9.65 17.56
C GLU A 168 -12.86 10.65 17.04
N TYR A 169 -12.87 10.92 15.74
CA TYR A 169 -13.88 11.81 15.16
C TYR A 169 -15.31 11.24 15.30
N ILE A 170 -15.45 9.91 15.30
CA ILE A 170 -16.74 9.21 15.45
C ILE A 170 -17.16 9.25 16.91
N LYS A 171 -16.22 8.98 17.82
CA LYS A 171 -16.40 9.15 19.27
C LYS A 171 -16.94 10.54 19.61
N ARG A 172 -16.29 11.61 19.12
CA ARG A 172 -16.76 13.00 19.31
C ARG A 172 -18.18 13.24 18.80
N LYS A 173 -18.59 12.59 17.70
CA LYS A 173 -19.97 12.68 17.20
C LYS A 173 -20.95 12.00 18.16
N TRP A 174 -20.61 10.82 18.69
CA TRP A 174 -21.41 10.14 19.72
C TRP A 174 -21.52 10.96 21.01
N GLU A 175 -20.41 11.52 21.48
CA GLU A 175 -20.39 12.39 22.66
C GLU A 175 -21.32 13.59 22.49
N LYS A 176 -21.34 14.20 21.30
CA LYS A 176 -22.22 15.32 20.96
C LYS A 176 -23.71 14.94 20.94
N GLU A 177 -24.05 13.75 20.43
CA GLU A 177 -25.45 13.30 20.30
C GLU A 177 -26.02 12.81 21.63
N ILE A 178 -25.25 12.04 22.39
CA ILE A 178 -25.68 11.45 23.67
C ILE A 178 -25.46 12.45 24.83
N LYS A 179 -24.69 13.53 24.61
CA LYS A 179 -24.30 14.54 25.62
C LYS A 179 -23.56 13.92 26.81
N VAL A 180 -22.79 12.87 26.55
CA VAL A 180 -21.95 12.17 27.53
C VAL A 180 -20.52 12.14 27.02
N LYS A 181 -19.56 12.39 27.90
CA LYS A 181 -18.14 12.26 27.57
C LYS A 181 -17.74 10.78 27.66
N ILE A 182 -17.16 10.25 26.60
CA ILE A 182 -16.74 8.85 26.53
C ILE A 182 -15.23 8.84 26.78
N SER A 183 -14.77 8.09 27.78
CA SER A 183 -13.33 7.94 28.02
C SER A 183 -12.67 7.20 26.84
N GLN A 184 -11.36 7.35 26.67
CA GLN A 184 -10.66 6.64 25.61
C GLN A 184 -10.74 5.12 25.78
N GLU A 185 -10.56 4.64 27.02
CA GLU A 185 -10.66 3.24 27.40
C GLU A 185 -12.06 2.67 27.09
N SER A 186 -13.13 3.34 27.50
CA SER A 186 -14.49 2.88 27.21
C SER A 186 -14.80 2.88 25.71
N TRP A 187 -14.22 3.80 24.94
CA TRP A 187 -14.36 3.80 23.48
C TRP A 187 -13.65 2.61 22.84
N GLU A 188 -12.45 2.27 23.33
CA GLU A 188 -11.69 1.10 22.89
C GLU A 188 -12.43 -0.20 23.23
N ASP A 189 -12.99 -0.31 24.44
CA ASP A 189 -13.82 -1.44 24.85
C ASP A 189 -15.05 -1.62 23.95
N VAL A 190 -15.75 -0.53 23.65
CA VAL A 190 -16.91 -0.51 22.75
C VAL A 190 -16.52 -0.99 21.35
N CYS A 191 -15.36 -0.56 20.85
CA CYS A 191 -14.82 -1.02 19.57
C CYS A 191 -14.44 -2.52 19.61
N GLN A 192 -13.77 -2.96 20.68
CA GLN A 192 -13.33 -4.35 20.85
C GLN A 192 -14.53 -5.30 20.99
N LEU A 193 -15.57 -4.88 21.71
CA LEU A 193 -16.77 -5.66 21.95
C LEU A 193 -17.44 -6.11 20.64
N GLN A 194 -17.42 -5.29 19.59
CA GLN A 194 -17.97 -5.68 18.28
C GLN A 194 -17.21 -6.84 17.64
N TRP A 195 -15.91 -6.95 17.90
CA TRP A 195 -15.08 -8.02 17.35
C TRP A 195 -15.21 -9.34 18.13
N VAL A 196 -15.50 -9.28 19.44
CA VAL A 196 -15.51 -10.46 20.32
C VAL A 196 -16.91 -10.99 20.66
N SER A 197 -17.96 -10.17 20.54
CA SER A 197 -19.32 -10.50 20.99
C SER A 197 -20.01 -11.60 20.19
N THR A 198 -19.59 -11.86 18.96
CA THR A 198 -20.21 -12.88 18.08
C THR A 198 -19.17 -13.57 17.22
N ARG A 199 -19.50 -14.78 16.74
CA ARG A 199 -18.69 -15.53 15.75
C ARG A 199 -19.15 -15.31 14.31
N SER A 200 -20.30 -14.66 14.10
CA SER A 200 -20.80 -14.37 12.76
C SER A 200 -20.16 -13.10 12.21
N ASN A 201 -19.46 -13.21 11.08
CA ASN A 201 -18.85 -12.06 10.41
C ASN A 201 -19.90 -11.02 9.98
N THR A 202 -21.09 -11.45 9.57
CA THR A 202 -22.20 -10.55 9.21
C THR A 202 -22.64 -9.71 10.39
N TRP A 203 -22.77 -10.31 11.58
CA TRP A 203 -23.16 -9.58 12.79
C TRP A 203 -22.04 -8.66 13.31
N ARG A 204 -20.76 -9.07 13.19
CA ARG A 204 -19.61 -8.20 13.49
C ARG A 204 -19.60 -6.97 12.60
N GLU A 205 -19.77 -7.17 11.30
CA GLU A 205 -19.80 -6.08 10.32
C GLU A 205 -20.99 -5.14 10.58
N PHE A 206 -22.18 -5.70 10.84
CA PHE A 206 -23.35 -4.91 11.17
C PHE A 206 -23.14 -4.08 12.44
N GLY A 207 -22.65 -4.69 13.52
CA GLY A 207 -22.33 -4.01 14.77
C GLY A 207 -21.30 -2.90 14.58
N TRP A 208 -20.22 -3.18 13.82
CA TRP A 208 -19.23 -2.18 13.45
C TRP A 208 -19.83 -1.01 12.67
N LYS A 209 -20.68 -1.27 11.67
CA LYS A 209 -21.39 -0.23 10.90
C LYS A 209 -22.25 0.68 11.79
N ASN A 210 -22.88 0.13 12.82
CA ASN A 210 -23.65 0.92 13.78
C ASN A 210 -22.74 1.88 14.56
N ILE A 211 -21.63 1.38 15.15
CA ILE A 211 -20.69 2.24 15.89
C ILE A 211 -20.06 3.30 14.99
N MET A 212 -19.65 2.91 13.78
CA MET A 212 -19.03 3.81 12.81
C MET A 212 -20.00 4.84 12.20
N ARG A 213 -21.29 4.80 12.59
CA ARG A 213 -22.34 5.67 12.07
C ARG A 213 -22.47 5.59 10.54
N PHE A 214 -22.34 4.39 10.00
CA PHE A 214 -22.52 4.11 8.58
C PHE A 214 -23.96 4.38 8.13
N PHE A 215 -24.93 4.06 9.01
CA PHE A 215 -26.34 4.35 8.79
C PHE A 215 -26.69 5.76 9.29
N VAL A 216 -27.54 6.46 8.54
CA VAL A 216 -28.10 7.75 8.96
C VAL A 216 -28.99 7.49 10.17
N THR A 217 -28.65 8.09 11.32
CA THR A 217 -29.49 7.96 12.51
C THR A 217 -30.80 8.73 12.32
N PRO A 218 -31.89 8.32 13.01
CA PRO A 218 -33.17 9.02 12.95
C PRO A 218 -33.07 10.52 13.25
N ILE A 219 -32.18 10.90 14.18
CA ILE A 219 -31.92 12.29 14.57
C ILE A 219 -31.22 13.05 13.43
N GLN A 220 -30.28 12.43 12.72
CA GLN A 220 -29.62 13.04 11.57
C GLN A 220 -30.59 13.26 10.40
N ARG A 221 -31.56 12.37 10.21
CA ARG A 221 -32.59 12.49 9.16
C ARG A 221 -33.51 13.70 9.37
N ARG A 222 -33.80 14.08 10.63
CA ARG A 222 -34.59 15.28 10.98
C ARG A 222 -33.94 16.59 10.52
N TYR A 223 -32.62 16.61 10.37
CA TYR A 223 -31.89 17.78 9.85
C TYR A 223 -31.70 17.77 8.33
N GLN A 224 -32.04 16.67 7.65
CA GLN A 224 -31.94 16.54 6.19
C GLN A 224 -33.29 16.70 5.49
N ASN A 225 -34.39 16.33 6.15
CA ASN A 225 -35.74 16.59 5.69
C ASN A 225 -36.45 17.48 6.74
N ASN A 226 -37.03 18.59 6.30
CA ASN A 226 -37.86 19.49 7.13
C ASN A 226 -39.18 18.81 7.55
N GLY A 227 -39.13 17.74 8.33
CA GLY A 227 -40.33 17.06 8.81
C GLY A 227 -40.06 16.13 9.99
N ASP A 228 -40.95 16.18 10.98
CA ASP A 228 -40.92 15.40 12.22
C ASP A 228 -41.37 13.94 12.07
N ALA A 229 -41.63 13.50 10.83
CA ALA A 229 -42.10 12.15 10.55
C ALA A 229 -41.06 11.08 10.91
N CYS A 230 -41.51 10.02 11.59
CA CYS A 230 -40.67 8.89 11.95
C CYS A 230 -40.00 8.28 10.71
N TRP A 231 -38.69 8.06 10.81
CA TRP A 231 -37.86 7.48 9.76
C TRP A 231 -38.32 6.08 9.29
N ARG A 232 -39.12 5.36 10.09
CA ARG A 232 -39.75 4.07 9.74
C ARG A 232 -41.01 4.22 8.87
N LEU A 233 -41.44 5.45 8.57
CA LEU A 233 -42.69 5.75 7.88
C LEU A 233 -43.92 5.13 8.57
N CYS A 234 -43.85 4.97 9.90
CA CYS A 234 -44.91 4.32 10.69
C CYS A 234 -46.03 5.29 11.14
N GLY A 235 -46.08 6.50 10.57
CA GLY A 235 -47.11 7.50 10.89
C GLY A 235 -46.97 8.19 12.25
N SER A 236 -45.92 7.90 13.01
CA SER A 236 -45.64 8.53 14.32
C SER A 236 -44.69 9.72 14.15
N GLU A 237 -44.82 10.75 14.99
CA GLU A 237 -43.82 11.82 15.09
C GLU A 237 -42.68 11.39 16.02
N GLY A 238 -41.44 11.50 15.54
CA GLY A 238 -40.25 11.11 16.28
C GLY A 238 -39.97 9.59 16.33
N ALA A 239 -38.86 9.25 17.00
CA ALA A 239 -38.46 7.87 17.28
C ALA A 239 -38.50 7.74 18.80
N ASN A 240 -39.44 6.95 19.32
CA ASN A 240 -39.30 6.40 20.66
C ASN A 240 -38.24 5.30 20.63
#